data_AF-A0A668UST0-F1
#
_entry.id   AF-A0A668UST0-F1
#
_cell.length_a   1.000
_cell.length_b   1.000
_cell.length_c   1.000
_cell.angle_alpha   90.00
_cell.angle_beta   90.00
_cell.angle_gamma   90.00
#
_symmetry.space_group_name_H-M   'P 1'
#
loop_
_entity.id
_entity.type
_entity.pdbx_description
1 polymer ?
#
loop_
_entity_poly.entity_id
_entity_poly.type
_entity_poly.pdbx_seq_one_letter_code
_entity_poly.pdbx_strand_id
1 'polypeptide(L)'
;MASLETAAEHERILREIESTDTNCIGPTLRSVYDGQEHGLFMEKLDARIRNHDREIEKMCNHHFQGFVDSITELLKVRGEAQKLKSQVTETNRHLQENGKEELRQCRVQQRNIATTIDKLTHCLPVLEMYSRLQEQMKAKRYYPALRTLEQLEQTCLPKAGQYRFCSIMAENIPKLRIQIRDTAMSQLRDFLESIRKHSDKIGETAMKQVHKHPETLGLTEFTACVCVRVCVLLCGSTASKQVRWLVKEHAHTHARTKMCV
;
A
#
# COMPACT_ATOMS: atom_id res chain seq x y z
N MET A 1 -2.29 75.82 -77.01
CA MET A 1 -1.53 76.13 -75.78
C MET A 1 -2.46 76.52 -74.63
N ALA A 2 -3.37 77.49 -74.81
CA ALA A 2 -4.35 77.90 -73.78
C ALA A 2 -5.17 76.76 -73.13
N SER A 3 -5.68 75.79 -73.91
CA SER A 3 -6.48 74.66 -73.38
C SER A 3 -5.68 73.69 -72.49
N LEU A 4 -4.36 73.64 -72.61
CA LEU A 4 -3.51 72.79 -71.77
C LEU A 4 -3.20 73.48 -70.42
N GLU A 5 -3.09 74.81 -70.43
CA GLU A 5 -2.88 75.65 -69.24
C GLU A 5 -4.15 75.68 -68.37
N THR A 6 -5.33 75.84 -68.97
CA THR A 6 -6.61 75.78 -68.22
C THR A 6 -6.86 74.38 -67.64
N ALA A 7 -6.45 73.34 -68.36
CA ALA A 7 -6.55 71.98 -67.86
C ALA A 7 -5.65 71.70 -66.65
N ALA A 8 -4.42 72.25 -66.65
CA ALA A 8 -3.47 72.15 -65.54
C ALA A 8 -3.92 72.96 -64.31
N GLU A 9 -4.51 74.14 -64.53
CA GLU A 9 -5.06 74.96 -63.45
C GLU A 9 -6.24 74.28 -62.75
N HIS A 10 -7.15 73.66 -63.51
CA HIS A 10 -8.26 72.89 -62.91
C HIS A 10 -7.75 71.70 -62.07
N GLU A 11 -6.68 71.03 -62.48
CA GLU A 11 -6.07 69.96 -61.69
C GLU A 11 -5.38 70.50 -60.41
N ARG A 12 -4.74 71.68 -60.50
CA ARG A 12 -4.17 72.35 -59.32
C ARG A 12 -5.25 72.68 -58.29
N ILE A 13 -6.36 73.24 -58.76
CA ILE A 13 -7.52 73.60 -57.93
C ILE A 13 -8.15 72.36 -57.30
N LEU A 14 -8.34 71.26 -58.03
CA LEU A 14 -8.88 70.02 -57.48
C LEU A 14 -7.99 69.46 -56.37
N ARG A 15 -6.65 69.52 -56.51
CA ARG A 15 -5.72 69.10 -55.45
C ARG A 15 -5.76 70.00 -54.23
N GLU A 16 -5.97 71.29 -54.42
CA GLU A 16 -6.13 72.25 -53.33
C GLU A 16 -7.43 71.99 -52.55
N ILE A 17 -8.52 71.64 -53.24
CA ILE A 17 -9.79 71.22 -52.62
C ILE A 17 -9.65 69.89 -51.87
N GLU A 18 -8.85 68.95 -52.40
CA GLU A 18 -8.55 67.67 -51.76
C GLU A 18 -7.57 67.80 -50.57
N SER A 19 -6.93 68.95 -50.41
CA SER A 19 -6.01 69.20 -49.30
C SER A 19 -6.78 69.37 -47.98
N THR A 20 -6.12 69.08 -46.86
CA THR A 20 -6.72 69.23 -45.52
C THR A 20 -6.81 70.71 -45.09
N ASP A 21 -6.24 71.63 -45.86
CA ASP A 21 -6.18 73.07 -45.55
C ASP A 21 -7.45 73.80 -46.03
N THR A 22 -8.45 73.82 -45.15
CA THR A 22 -9.75 74.47 -45.41
C THR A 22 -9.69 75.99 -45.63
N ASN A 23 -8.57 76.64 -45.24
CA ASN A 23 -8.38 78.09 -45.35
C ASN A 23 -8.28 78.59 -46.80
N CYS A 24 -7.90 77.71 -47.75
CA CYS A 24 -7.73 78.09 -49.15
C CYS A 24 -8.99 77.85 -50.00
N ILE A 25 -9.97 77.09 -49.49
CA ILE A 25 -11.17 76.70 -50.25
C ILE A 25 -11.97 77.92 -50.72
N GLY A 26 -12.17 78.92 -49.84
CA GLY A 26 -12.95 80.12 -50.16
C GLY A 26 -12.35 80.95 -51.32
N PRO A 27 -11.07 81.35 -51.25
CA PRO A 27 -10.37 82.02 -52.35
C PRO A 27 -10.32 81.19 -53.65
N THR A 28 -10.05 79.89 -53.54
CA THR A 28 -9.94 78.98 -54.69
C THR A 28 -11.27 78.81 -55.43
N LEU A 29 -12.38 78.67 -54.70
CA LEU A 29 -13.73 78.64 -55.30
C LEU A 29 -14.08 79.98 -55.96
N ARG A 30 -13.78 81.11 -55.32
CA ARG A 30 -14.01 82.44 -55.92
C ARG A 30 -13.25 82.58 -57.25
N SER A 31 -12.01 82.11 -57.33
CA SER A 31 -11.21 82.12 -58.57
C SER A 31 -11.81 81.28 -59.70
N VAL A 32 -12.54 80.21 -59.39
CA VAL A 32 -13.25 79.39 -60.40
C VAL A 32 -14.48 80.11 -60.92
N TYR A 33 -15.27 80.71 -60.02
CA TYR A 33 -16.52 81.41 -60.37
C TYR A 33 -16.28 82.74 -61.09
N ASP A 34 -15.19 83.43 -60.78
CA ASP A 34 -14.77 84.65 -61.48
C ASP A 34 -14.21 84.34 -62.89
N GLY A 35 -13.89 83.07 -63.19
CA GLY A 35 -13.43 82.58 -64.49
C GLY A 35 -14.56 82.29 -65.49
N GLN A 36 -14.27 82.43 -66.79
CA GLN A 36 -15.25 82.17 -67.86
C GLN A 36 -15.52 80.67 -68.12
N GLU A 37 -14.73 79.75 -67.55
CA GLU A 37 -14.77 78.29 -67.82
C GLU A 37 -15.29 77.44 -66.64
N HIS A 38 -16.09 78.01 -65.73
CA HIS A 38 -16.61 77.30 -64.55
C HIS A 38 -17.38 76.00 -64.88
N GLY A 39 -18.10 75.95 -66.02
CA GLY A 39 -18.81 74.74 -66.46
C GLY A 39 -17.87 73.56 -66.75
N LEU A 40 -16.70 73.83 -67.35
CA LEU A 40 -15.66 72.81 -67.62
C LEU A 40 -14.98 72.35 -66.33
N PHE A 41 -14.82 73.25 -65.35
CA PHE A 41 -14.33 72.88 -64.03
C PHE A 41 -15.32 71.96 -63.29
N MET A 42 -16.62 72.29 -63.30
CA MET A 42 -17.66 71.46 -62.67
C MET A 42 -17.71 70.06 -63.29
N GLU A 43 -17.59 69.94 -64.62
CA GLU A 43 -17.52 68.63 -65.29
C GLU A 43 -16.31 67.80 -64.83
N LYS A 44 -15.14 68.44 -64.66
CA LYS A 44 -13.94 67.79 -64.12
C LYS A 44 -14.07 67.41 -62.65
N LEU A 45 -14.69 68.27 -61.84
CA LEU A 45 -14.98 67.98 -60.43
C LEU A 45 -15.92 66.78 -60.30
N ASP A 46 -16.99 66.74 -61.09
CA ASP A 46 -17.91 65.60 -61.14
C ASP A 46 -17.20 64.32 -61.59
N ALA A 47 -16.28 64.41 -62.56
CA ALA A 47 -15.45 63.27 -62.96
C ALA A 47 -14.51 62.79 -61.83
N ARG A 48 -13.95 63.72 -61.06
CA ARG A 48 -13.10 63.43 -59.90
C ARG A 48 -13.87 62.78 -58.76
N ILE A 49 -15.07 63.27 -58.44
CA ILE A 49 -15.99 62.68 -57.46
C ILE A 49 -16.34 61.24 -57.86
N ARG A 50 -16.79 61.03 -59.11
CA ARG A 50 -17.09 59.68 -59.62
C ARG A 50 -15.88 58.74 -59.59
N ASN A 51 -14.67 59.26 -59.76
CA ASN A 51 -13.45 58.47 -59.65
C ASN A 51 -13.20 58.04 -58.20
N HIS A 52 -13.33 58.95 -57.23
CA HIS A 52 -13.21 58.61 -55.80
C HIS A 52 -14.27 57.63 -55.35
N ASP A 53 -15.53 57.79 -55.77
CA ASP A 53 -16.60 56.84 -55.44
C ASP A 53 -16.26 55.43 -55.92
N ARG A 54 -15.71 55.30 -57.13
CA ARG A 54 -15.25 54.00 -57.68
C ARG A 54 -14.08 53.41 -56.89
N GLU A 55 -13.12 54.23 -56.47
CA GLU A 55 -11.99 53.75 -55.66
C GLU A 55 -12.45 53.32 -54.25
N ILE A 56 -13.39 54.06 -53.64
CA ILE A 56 -14.03 53.68 -52.37
C ILE A 56 -14.74 52.34 -52.53
N GLU A 57 -15.58 52.19 -53.55
CA GLU A 57 -16.31 50.95 -53.82
C GLU A 57 -15.36 49.77 -54.04
N LYS A 58 -14.27 49.98 -54.79
CA LYS A 58 -13.24 48.97 -55.03
C LYS A 58 -12.52 48.56 -53.76
N MET A 59 -12.14 49.51 -52.91
CA MET A 59 -11.51 49.22 -51.61
C MET A 59 -12.47 48.46 -50.69
N CYS A 60 -13.73 48.91 -50.60
CA CYS A 60 -14.75 48.21 -49.83
C CYS A 60 -14.92 46.77 -50.32
N ASN A 61 -15.15 46.57 -51.62
CA ASN A 61 -15.34 45.24 -52.20
C ASN A 61 -14.13 44.33 -51.99
N HIS A 62 -12.91 44.87 -52.02
CA HIS A 62 -11.70 44.09 -51.75
C HIS A 62 -11.62 43.57 -50.31
N HIS A 63 -12.07 44.36 -49.33
CA HIS A 63 -11.95 44.02 -47.90
C HIS A 63 -13.20 43.37 -47.28
N PHE A 64 -14.37 43.54 -47.89
CA PHE A 64 -15.63 43.01 -47.35
C PHE A 64 -15.59 41.49 -47.17
N GLN A 65 -15.04 40.74 -48.13
CA GLN A 65 -14.95 39.29 -48.03
C GLN A 65 -14.05 38.85 -46.86
N GLY A 66 -12.87 39.45 -46.71
CA GLY A 66 -11.96 39.13 -45.60
C GLY A 66 -12.55 39.44 -44.22
N PHE A 67 -13.37 40.48 -44.11
CA PHE A 67 -14.12 40.79 -42.90
C PHE A 67 -15.18 39.72 -42.58
N VAL A 68 -15.96 39.31 -43.58
CA VAL A 68 -16.98 38.26 -43.43
C VAL A 68 -16.33 36.92 -43.05
N ASP A 69 -15.22 36.58 -43.69
CA ASP A 69 -14.47 35.36 -43.40
C ASP A 69 -13.95 35.38 -41.95
N SER A 70 -13.39 36.51 -41.51
CA SER A 70 -12.89 36.69 -40.14
C SER A 70 -14.00 36.53 -39.09
N ILE A 71 -15.20 37.09 -39.34
CA ILE A 71 -16.36 36.90 -38.46
C ILE A 71 -16.78 35.43 -38.43
N THR A 72 -16.82 34.79 -39.59
CA THR A 72 -17.24 33.39 -39.72
C THR A 72 -16.29 32.48 -38.94
N GLU A 73 -14.97 32.69 -39.05
CA GLU A 73 -13.97 31.95 -38.29
C GLU A 73 -14.11 32.19 -36.77
N LEU A 74 -14.33 33.43 -36.33
CA LEU A 74 -14.58 33.72 -34.91
C LEU A 74 -15.82 33.00 -34.37
N LEU A 75 -16.89 32.92 -35.17
CA LEU A 75 -18.11 32.20 -34.78
C LEU A 75 -17.87 30.69 -34.67
N LYS A 76 -17.06 30.10 -35.57
CA LYS A 76 -16.63 28.70 -35.48
C LYS A 76 -15.82 28.44 -34.21
N VAL A 77 -14.78 29.24 -33.96
CA VAL A 77 -13.94 29.14 -32.76
C VAL A 77 -14.77 29.22 -31.48
N ARG A 78 -15.77 30.13 -31.42
CA ARG A 78 -16.70 30.22 -30.29
C ARG A 78 -17.48 28.92 -30.08
N GLY A 79 -18.00 28.32 -31.15
CA GLY A 79 -18.72 27.05 -31.08
C GLY A 79 -17.83 25.89 -30.60
N GLU A 80 -16.60 25.81 -31.11
CA GLU A 80 -15.62 24.82 -30.69
C GLU A 80 -15.21 25.00 -29.22
N ALA A 81 -15.00 26.24 -28.77
CA ALA A 81 -14.68 26.55 -27.38
C ALA A 81 -15.84 26.15 -26.43
N GLN A 82 -17.10 26.37 -26.83
CA GLN A 82 -18.25 25.90 -26.06
C GLN A 82 -18.30 24.38 -25.98
N LYS A 83 -18.06 23.69 -27.09
CA LYS A 83 -18.00 22.21 -27.12
C LYS A 83 -16.89 21.70 -26.21
N LEU A 84 -15.69 22.26 -26.29
CA LEU A 84 -14.56 21.90 -25.44
C LEU A 84 -14.88 22.12 -23.96
N LYS A 85 -15.48 23.28 -23.61
CA LYS A 85 -15.92 23.56 -22.23
C LYS A 85 -16.89 22.49 -21.71
N SER A 86 -17.86 22.08 -22.52
CA SER A 86 -18.82 21.04 -22.12
C SER A 86 -18.14 19.69 -21.89
N GLN A 87 -17.23 19.29 -22.79
CA GLN A 87 -16.47 18.05 -22.66
C GLN A 87 -15.58 18.04 -21.42
N VAL A 88 -14.83 19.13 -21.17
CA VAL A 88 -13.97 19.26 -19.98
C VAL A 88 -14.79 19.19 -18.69
N THR A 89 -15.95 19.85 -18.66
CA THR A 89 -16.84 19.83 -17.49
C THR A 89 -17.37 18.43 -17.22
N GLU A 90 -17.79 17.72 -18.27
CA GLU A 90 -18.31 16.36 -18.17
C GLU A 90 -17.21 15.36 -17.76
N THR A 91 -16.02 15.44 -18.35
CA THR A 91 -14.88 14.62 -17.94
C THR A 91 -14.49 14.88 -16.48
N ASN A 92 -14.47 16.14 -16.04
CA ASN A 92 -14.21 16.46 -14.64
C ASN A 92 -15.29 15.89 -13.71
N ARG A 93 -16.58 15.96 -14.09
CA ARG A 93 -17.67 15.36 -13.31
C ARG A 93 -17.48 13.85 -13.16
N HIS A 94 -17.25 13.15 -14.27
CA HIS A 94 -17.03 11.71 -14.28
C HIS A 94 -15.79 11.29 -13.48
N LEU A 95 -14.68 12.04 -13.59
CA LEU A 95 -13.47 11.79 -12.81
C LEU A 95 -13.71 11.99 -11.31
N GLN A 96 -14.44 13.03 -10.92
CA GLN A 96 -14.75 13.28 -9.50
C GLN A 96 -15.68 12.22 -8.91
N GLU A 97 -16.68 11.77 -9.67
CA GLU A 97 -17.62 10.72 -9.23
C GLU A 97 -16.90 9.38 -9.06
N ASN A 98 -16.21 8.91 -10.10
CA ASN A 98 -15.53 7.62 -10.06
C ASN A 98 -14.34 7.64 -9.09
N GLY A 99 -13.54 8.69 -9.12
CA GLY A 99 -12.38 8.82 -8.23
C GLY A 99 -12.76 8.82 -6.75
N LYS A 100 -13.91 9.40 -6.37
CA LYS A 100 -14.40 9.35 -4.98
C LYS A 100 -14.75 7.94 -4.53
N GLU A 101 -15.46 7.19 -5.36
CA GLU A 101 -15.88 5.83 -5.01
C GLU A 101 -14.70 4.87 -4.98
N GLU A 102 -13.79 4.93 -5.96
CA GLU A 102 -12.57 4.13 -5.97
C GLU A 102 -11.69 4.40 -4.74
N LEU A 103 -11.49 5.68 -4.39
CA LEU A 103 -10.74 6.04 -3.18
C LEU A 103 -11.42 5.54 -1.91
N ARG A 104 -12.76 5.58 -1.85
CA ARG A 104 -13.51 5.07 -0.71
C ARG A 104 -13.34 3.56 -0.57
N GLN A 105 -13.48 2.81 -1.66
CA GLN A 105 -13.29 1.36 -1.67
C GLN A 105 -11.86 0.98 -1.29
N CYS A 106 -10.86 1.66 -1.87
CA CYS A 106 -9.45 1.46 -1.55
C CYS A 106 -9.17 1.70 -0.06
N ARG A 107 -9.72 2.78 0.53
CA ARG A 107 -9.58 3.06 1.97
C ARG A 107 -10.23 2.00 2.86
N VAL A 108 -11.40 1.49 2.48
CA VAL A 108 -12.07 0.40 3.21
C VAL A 108 -11.23 -0.87 3.14
N GLN A 109 -10.74 -1.23 1.95
CA GLN A 109 -9.85 -2.38 1.77
C GLN A 109 -8.58 -2.24 2.61
N GLN A 110 -7.92 -1.08 2.55
CA GLN A 110 -6.73 -0.79 3.35
C GLN A 110 -7.00 -0.94 4.85
N ARG A 111 -8.12 -0.41 5.34
CA ARG A 111 -8.53 -0.56 6.75
C ARG A 111 -8.79 -2.02 7.12
N ASN A 112 -9.46 -2.78 6.26
CA ASN A 112 -9.73 -4.20 6.47
C ASN A 112 -8.43 -5.02 6.49
N ILE A 113 -7.51 -4.73 5.58
CA ILE A 113 -6.18 -5.36 5.53
C ILE A 113 -5.41 -5.03 6.81
N ALA A 114 -5.30 -3.76 7.20
CA ALA A 114 -4.61 -3.34 8.41
C ALA A 114 -5.20 -4.00 9.67
N THR A 115 -6.54 -4.05 9.78
CA THR A 115 -7.22 -4.72 10.89
C THR A 115 -6.95 -6.23 10.90
N THR A 116 -6.88 -6.85 9.73
CA THR A 116 -6.59 -8.29 9.60
C THR A 116 -5.15 -8.59 9.99
N ILE A 117 -4.19 -7.77 9.54
CA ILE A 117 -2.79 -7.85 9.94
C ILE A 117 -2.69 -7.75 11.46
N ASP A 118 -3.28 -6.73 12.06
CA ASP A 118 -3.23 -6.53 13.50
C ASP A 118 -3.80 -7.74 14.26
N LYS A 119 -4.97 -8.25 13.85
CA LYS A 119 -5.57 -9.45 14.45
C LYS A 119 -4.67 -10.69 14.31
N LEU A 120 -4.07 -10.91 13.15
CA LEU A 120 -3.16 -12.03 12.92
C LEU A 120 -1.87 -11.90 13.73
N THR A 121 -1.32 -10.70 13.84
CA THR A 121 -0.15 -10.38 14.68
C THR A 121 -0.41 -10.72 16.15
N HIS A 122 -1.62 -10.47 16.66
CA HIS A 122 -2.01 -10.86 18.02
C HIS A 122 -2.09 -12.40 18.20
N CYS A 123 -2.48 -13.13 17.15
CA CYS A 123 -2.64 -14.59 17.19
C CYS A 123 -1.33 -15.36 17.01
N LEU A 124 -0.36 -14.79 16.29
CA LEU A 124 0.91 -15.41 15.92
C LEU A 124 1.66 -16.04 17.11
N PRO A 125 1.90 -15.32 18.24
CA PRO A 125 2.63 -15.87 19.37
C PRO A 125 1.97 -17.11 19.99
N VAL A 126 0.63 -17.18 19.97
CA VAL A 126 -0.13 -18.33 20.49
C VAL A 126 0.09 -19.54 19.59
N LEU A 127 -0.02 -19.35 18.27
CA LEU A 127 0.14 -20.41 17.28
C LEU A 127 1.58 -20.93 17.23
N GLU A 128 2.58 -20.05 17.29
CA GLU A 128 3.99 -20.42 17.33
C GLU A 128 4.33 -21.24 18.58
N MET A 129 3.87 -20.80 19.75
CA MET A 129 4.10 -21.51 21.01
C MET A 129 3.43 -22.89 21.01
N TYR A 130 2.22 -22.98 20.46
CA TYR A 130 1.52 -24.26 20.29
C TYR A 130 2.23 -25.18 19.29
N SER A 131 2.74 -24.65 18.17
CA SER A 131 3.55 -25.42 17.22
C SER A 131 4.81 -25.98 17.89
N ARG A 132 5.51 -25.14 18.66
CA ARG A 132 6.69 -25.55 19.44
C ARG A 132 6.36 -26.65 20.45
N LEU A 133 5.21 -26.58 21.11
CA LEU A 133 4.74 -27.64 22.00
C LEU A 133 4.57 -28.97 21.25
N GLN A 134 3.91 -28.94 20.09
CA GLN A 134 3.68 -30.14 19.27
C GLN A 134 5.00 -30.76 18.81
N GLU A 135 5.98 -29.95 18.40
CA GLU A 135 7.33 -30.42 18.06
C GLU A 135 8.06 -31.05 19.25
N GLN A 136 7.98 -30.44 20.44
CA GLN A 136 8.57 -31.00 21.66
C GLN A 136 7.94 -32.33 22.06
N MET A 137 6.63 -32.48 21.86
CA MET A 137 5.91 -33.74 22.08
C MET A 137 6.36 -34.82 21.07
N LYS A 138 6.48 -34.48 19.78
CA LYS A 138 7.00 -35.40 18.74
C LYS A 138 8.44 -35.84 19.02
N ALA A 139 9.28 -34.93 19.51
CA ALA A 139 10.65 -35.22 19.90
C ALA A 139 10.80 -35.97 21.23
N LYS A 140 9.69 -36.40 21.87
CA LYS A 140 9.64 -37.05 23.19
C LYS A 140 10.30 -36.24 24.33
N ARG A 141 10.40 -34.92 24.16
CA ARG A 141 10.94 -33.99 25.17
C ARG A 141 9.82 -33.50 26.07
N TYR A 142 9.33 -34.39 26.95
CA TYR A 142 8.13 -34.13 27.76
C TYR A 142 8.28 -33.01 28.79
N TYR A 143 9.46 -32.87 29.42
CA TYR A 143 9.68 -31.79 30.38
C TYR A 143 9.67 -30.39 29.73
N PRO A 144 10.42 -30.13 28.63
CA PRO A 144 10.26 -28.90 27.86
C PRO A 144 8.83 -28.66 27.37
N ALA A 145 8.14 -29.72 26.93
CA ALA A 145 6.74 -29.64 26.48
C ALA A 145 5.82 -29.13 27.60
N LEU A 146 5.92 -29.67 28.82
CA LEU A 146 5.11 -29.20 29.96
C LEU A 146 5.38 -27.74 30.30
N ARG A 147 6.65 -27.31 30.24
CA ARG A 147 7.03 -25.90 30.48
C ARG A 147 6.47 -24.97 29.40
N THR A 148 6.53 -25.37 28.14
CA THR A 148 5.91 -24.61 27.03
C THR A 148 4.40 -24.54 27.17
N LEU A 149 3.74 -25.63 27.58
CA LEU A 149 2.30 -25.68 27.83
C LEU A 149 1.86 -24.78 28.98
N GLU A 150 2.64 -24.72 30.06
CA GLU A 150 2.44 -23.78 31.17
C GLU A 150 2.58 -22.32 30.72
N GLN A 151 3.62 -22.02 29.94
CA GLN A 151 3.83 -20.68 29.39
C GLN A 151 2.70 -20.25 28.44
N LEU A 152 2.18 -21.18 27.62
CA LEU A 152 1.04 -20.96 26.74
C LEU A 152 -0.21 -20.55 27.55
N GLU A 153 -0.49 -21.25 28.64
CA GLU A 153 -1.65 -20.98 29.52
C GLU A 153 -1.53 -19.63 30.25
N GLN A 154 -0.38 -19.35 30.85
CA GLN A 154 -0.22 -18.21 31.75
C GLN A 154 0.07 -16.90 31.01
N THR A 155 0.76 -16.95 29.86
CA THR A 155 1.28 -15.74 29.19
C THR A 155 0.58 -15.42 27.88
N CYS A 156 0.31 -16.44 27.05
CA CYS A 156 -0.13 -16.24 25.66
C CYS A 156 -1.66 -16.21 25.55
N LEU A 157 -2.37 -17.16 26.16
CA LEU A 157 -3.84 -17.25 26.07
C LEU A 157 -4.60 -16.06 26.68
N PRO A 158 -4.21 -15.50 27.84
CA PRO A 158 -4.91 -14.34 28.42
C PRO A 158 -4.86 -13.11 27.50
N LYS A 159 -3.78 -12.95 26.73
CA LYS A 159 -3.59 -11.82 25.80
C LYS A 159 -4.44 -11.94 24.53
N ALA A 160 -4.87 -13.16 24.18
CA ALA A 160 -5.63 -13.46 22.96
C ALA A 160 -7.04 -14.01 23.27
N GLY A 161 -7.53 -13.84 24.51
CA GLY A 161 -8.78 -14.46 24.99
C GLY A 161 -10.05 -14.07 24.24
N GLN A 162 -10.02 -13.00 23.44
CA GLN A 162 -11.15 -12.59 22.59
C GLN A 162 -11.41 -13.55 21.42
N TYR A 163 -10.45 -14.40 21.06
CA TYR A 163 -10.58 -15.32 19.94
C TYR A 163 -11.08 -16.69 20.37
N ARG A 164 -12.10 -17.21 19.69
CA ARG A 164 -12.72 -18.51 19.98
C ARG A 164 -11.72 -19.68 19.98
N PHE A 165 -10.70 -19.65 19.12
CA PHE A 165 -9.69 -20.71 19.09
C PHE A 165 -8.83 -20.74 20.38
N CYS A 166 -8.62 -19.60 21.03
CA CYS A 166 -7.91 -19.53 22.31
C CYS A 166 -8.72 -20.20 23.43
N SER A 167 -10.04 -20.03 23.45
CA SER A 167 -10.93 -20.74 24.39
C SER A 167 -10.85 -22.25 24.21
N ILE A 168 -10.93 -22.72 22.96
CA ILE A 168 -10.81 -24.15 22.63
C ILE A 168 -9.43 -24.68 23.05
N MET A 169 -8.35 -23.92 22.81
CA MET A 169 -7.02 -24.32 23.28
C MET A 169 -6.99 -24.45 24.80
N ALA A 170 -7.50 -23.46 25.54
CA ALA A 170 -7.53 -23.47 27.01
C ALA A 170 -8.26 -24.70 27.57
N GLU A 171 -9.41 -25.06 26.99
CA GLU A 171 -10.18 -26.26 27.36
C GLU A 171 -9.43 -27.57 27.12
N ASN A 172 -8.52 -27.59 26.14
CA ASN A 172 -7.71 -28.77 25.80
C ASN A 172 -6.41 -28.86 26.59
N ILE A 173 -5.95 -27.79 27.26
CA ILE A 173 -4.71 -27.79 28.05
C ILE A 173 -4.70 -28.89 29.13
N PRO A 174 -5.76 -29.08 29.96
CA PRO A 174 -5.77 -30.14 30.97
C PRO A 174 -5.62 -31.54 30.36
N LYS A 175 -6.26 -31.78 29.21
CA LYS A 175 -6.17 -33.06 28.48
C LYS A 175 -4.75 -33.30 27.97
N LEU A 176 -4.11 -32.28 27.40
CA LEU A 176 -2.71 -32.36 26.96
C LEU A 176 -1.75 -32.61 28.13
N ARG A 177 -1.98 -32.00 29.29
CA ARG A 177 -1.19 -32.27 30.51
C ARG A 177 -1.26 -33.73 30.93
N ILE A 178 -2.46 -34.30 30.97
CA ILE A 178 -2.69 -35.71 31.32
C ILE A 178 -2.01 -36.61 30.28
N GLN A 179 -2.21 -36.34 28.99
CA GLN A 179 -1.60 -37.12 27.90
C GLN A 179 -0.07 -37.11 27.97
N ILE A 180 0.56 -35.96 28.22
CA ILE A 180 2.02 -35.86 28.35
C ILE A 180 2.48 -36.67 29.58
N ARG A 181 1.78 -36.54 30.71
CA ARG A 181 2.09 -37.29 31.94
C ARG A 181 2.04 -38.80 31.68
N ASP A 182 0.95 -39.30 31.12
CA ASP A 182 0.73 -40.74 30.92
C ASP A 182 1.75 -41.31 29.93
N THR A 183 2.01 -40.58 28.84
CA THR A 183 3.03 -41.00 27.85
C THR A 183 4.43 -41.02 28.46
N ALA A 184 4.80 -39.99 29.22
CA ALA A 184 6.10 -39.95 29.89
C ALA A 184 6.24 -41.06 30.94
N MET A 185 5.15 -41.39 31.63
CA MET A 185 5.15 -42.43 32.67
C MET A 185 5.17 -43.84 32.10
N SER A 186 4.50 -44.06 30.97
CA SER A 186 4.63 -45.31 30.20
C SER A 186 6.07 -45.52 29.75
N GLN A 187 6.70 -44.51 29.14
CA GLN A 187 8.10 -44.64 28.69
C GLN A 187 9.07 -44.88 29.85
N LEU A 188 8.83 -44.28 31.02
CA LEU A 188 9.64 -44.56 32.20
C LEU A 188 9.46 -46.00 32.68
N ARG A 189 8.22 -46.53 32.68
CA ARG A 189 7.94 -47.93 33.04
C ARG A 189 8.62 -48.88 32.06
N ASP A 190 8.50 -48.63 30.75
CA ASP A 190 9.16 -49.44 29.71
C ASP A 190 10.69 -49.42 29.86
N PHE A 191 11.26 -48.26 30.19
CA PHE A 191 12.68 -48.11 30.46
C PHE A 191 13.13 -48.91 31.69
N LEU A 192 12.40 -48.81 32.81
CA LEU A 192 12.70 -49.57 34.03
C LEU A 192 12.56 -51.08 33.81
N GLU A 193 11.56 -51.52 33.07
CA GLU A 193 11.36 -52.92 32.71
C GLU A 193 12.51 -53.43 31.79
N SER A 194 12.96 -52.60 30.85
CA SER A 194 14.14 -52.89 30.04
C SER A 194 15.40 -53.05 30.88
N ILE A 195 15.65 -52.13 31.83
CA ILE A 195 16.77 -52.24 32.77
C ILE A 195 16.68 -53.55 33.55
N ARG A 196 15.50 -53.88 34.11
CA ARG A 196 15.30 -55.10 34.89
C ARG A 196 15.71 -56.35 34.10
N LYS A 197 15.28 -56.47 32.85
CA LYS A 197 15.62 -57.60 31.96
C LYS A 197 17.10 -57.74 31.65
N HIS A 198 17.83 -56.62 31.57
CA HIS A 198 19.27 -56.64 31.27
C HIS A 198 20.15 -56.72 32.53
N SER A 199 19.61 -56.32 33.68
CA SER A 199 20.32 -56.30 34.96
C SER A 199 20.74 -57.71 35.40
N ASP A 200 19.90 -58.73 35.17
CA ASP A 200 20.22 -60.12 35.53
C ASP A 200 21.44 -60.64 34.76
N LYS A 201 21.54 -60.36 33.46
CA LYS A 201 22.69 -60.75 32.62
C LYS A 201 23.97 -60.00 33.01
N ILE A 202 23.84 -58.71 33.31
CA ILE A 202 24.97 -57.89 33.79
C ILE A 202 25.45 -58.40 35.15
N GLY A 203 24.52 -58.70 36.06
CA GLY A 203 24.80 -59.30 37.36
C GLY A 203 25.48 -60.67 37.24
N GLU A 204 25.00 -61.54 36.37
CA GLU A 204 25.61 -62.85 36.10
C GLU A 204 27.05 -62.72 35.58
N THR A 205 27.29 -61.79 34.64
CA THR A 205 28.61 -61.56 34.06
C THR A 205 29.57 -60.97 35.10
N ALA A 206 29.11 -60.02 35.91
CA ALA A 206 29.87 -59.44 37.00
C ALA A 206 30.22 -60.50 38.06
N MET A 207 29.27 -61.35 38.46
CA MET A 207 29.51 -62.44 39.40
C MET A 207 30.49 -63.47 38.83
N LYS A 208 30.41 -63.82 37.55
CA LYS A 208 31.36 -64.71 36.87
C LYS A 208 32.77 -64.14 36.82
N GLN A 209 32.94 -62.83 36.66
CA GLN A 209 34.24 -62.17 36.71
C GLN A 209 34.85 -62.18 38.12
N VAL A 210 34.03 -61.98 39.15
CA VAL A 210 34.46 -62.10 40.56
C VAL A 210 34.89 -63.53 40.90
N HIS A 211 34.19 -64.55 40.40
CA HIS A 211 34.56 -65.95 40.63
C HIS A 211 35.84 -66.38 39.88
N LYS A 212 36.18 -65.74 38.75
CA LYS A 212 37.40 -66.05 37.98
C LYS A 212 38.66 -65.37 38.51
N HIS A 213 38.52 -64.32 39.32
CA HIS A 213 39.64 -63.59 39.93
C HIS A 213 39.36 -63.32 41.42
N PRO A 214 39.48 -64.32 42.31
CA PRO A 214 39.27 -64.15 43.75
C PRO A 214 40.40 -63.39 44.47
N GLU A 215 41.57 -63.21 43.86
CA GLU A 215 42.77 -62.66 44.54
C GLU A 215 43.02 -61.17 44.34
N THR A 216 42.20 -60.48 43.56
CA THR A 216 42.29 -59.03 43.45
C THR A 216 40.94 -58.45 43.80
N LEU A 217 40.67 -58.17 45.08
CA LEU A 217 39.74 -57.13 45.53
C LEU A 217 39.66 -57.07 47.07
N GLY A 218 40.29 -56.04 47.65
CA GLY A 218 39.94 -55.55 48.98
C GLY A 218 38.46 -55.16 49.01
N LEU A 219 37.73 -55.73 49.96
CA LEU A 219 36.27 -55.79 50.04
C LEU A 219 35.55 -54.47 50.43
N THR A 220 36.20 -53.30 50.40
CA THR A 220 35.59 -52.08 50.96
C THR A 220 35.31 -50.95 49.97
N GLU A 221 35.92 -50.92 48.77
CA GLU A 221 35.70 -49.80 47.82
C GLU A 221 34.90 -50.18 46.55
N PHE A 222 34.77 -51.46 46.22
CA PHE A 222 34.25 -51.88 44.91
C PHE A 222 32.76 -52.22 44.86
N THR A 223 32.15 -52.64 45.98
CA THR A 223 30.70 -52.89 46.05
C THR A 223 29.89 -51.62 45.83
N ALA A 224 30.42 -50.47 46.24
CA ALA A 224 29.86 -49.16 45.88
C ALA A 224 30.17 -48.79 44.42
N CYS A 225 31.38 -49.06 43.92
CA CYS A 225 31.84 -48.53 42.64
C CYS A 225 31.17 -49.19 41.42
N VAL A 226 30.90 -50.51 41.41
CA VAL A 226 30.28 -51.15 40.23
C VAL A 226 28.78 -50.87 40.14
N CYS A 227 28.05 -50.93 41.26
CA CYS A 227 26.63 -50.57 41.27
C CYS A 227 26.42 -49.09 40.96
N VAL A 228 27.23 -48.18 41.53
CA VAL A 228 27.08 -46.73 41.29
C VAL A 228 27.55 -46.37 39.88
N ARG A 229 28.64 -46.93 39.36
CA ARG A 229 29.19 -46.55 38.05
C ARG A 229 28.38 -47.14 36.90
N VAL A 230 27.81 -48.34 37.04
CA VAL A 230 26.83 -48.90 36.09
C VAL A 230 25.50 -48.15 36.18
N CYS A 231 25.03 -47.78 37.38
CA CYS A 231 23.85 -46.91 37.52
C CYS A 231 24.07 -45.51 36.95
N VAL A 232 25.26 -44.91 37.08
CA VAL A 232 25.58 -43.58 36.53
C VAL A 232 25.76 -43.63 35.00
N LEU A 233 26.26 -44.72 34.44
CA LEU A 233 26.34 -44.93 32.98
C LEU A 233 24.98 -45.23 32.34
N LEU A 234 24.06 -45.92 33.05
CA LEU A 234 22.69 -46.16 32.60
C LEU A 234 21.75 -44.97 32.87
N CYS A 235 21.98 -44.23 33.95
CA CYS A 235 21.23 -43.03 34.32
C CYS A 235 21.91 -41.81 33.68
N GLY A 236 21.80 -41.74 32.34
CA GLY A 236 22.24 -40.57 31.58
C GLY A 236 21.73 -39.28 32.21
N SER A 237 22.63 -38.29 32.32
CA SER A 237 22.55 -37.05 33.10
C SER A 237 21.32 -36.15 32.87
N THR A 238 20.41 -36.52 31.96
CA THR A 238 19.13 -35.87 31.68
C THR A 238 17.97 -36.36 32.55
N ALA A 239 17.99 -37.61 33.06
CA ALA A 239 16.90 -38.16 33.88
C ALA A 239 16.78 -37.49 35.26
N SER A 240 17.88 -36.97 35.81
CA SER A 240 17.94 -36.46 37.19
C SER A 240 17.09 -35.19 37.41
N LYS A 241 16.93 -34.33 36.39
CA LYS A 241 16.05 -33.14 36.49
C LYS A 241 14.58 -33.50 36.35
N GLN A 242 14.26 -34.46 35.49
CA GLN A 242 12.89 -34.88 35.21
C GLN A 242 12.27 -35.70 36.35
N VAL A 243 13.07 -36.58 36.98
CA VAL A 243 12.66 -37.34 38.17
C VAL A 243 12.52 -36.42 39.39
N ARG A 244 13.45 -35.46 39.59
CA ARG A 244 13.36 -34.48 40.69
C ARG A 244 12.12 -33.58 40.57
N TRP A 245 11.68 -33.27 39.36
CA TRP A 245 10.44 -32.51 39.13
C TRP A 245 9.18 -33.36 39.35
N LEU A 246 9.16 -34.61 38.87
CA LEU A 246 8.06 -35.57 39.10
C LEU A 246 7.75 -35.78 40.59
N VAL A 247 8.79 -35.85 41.44
CA VAL A 247 8.62 -35.96 42.90
C VAL A 247 8.11 -34.66 43.52
N LYS A 248 8.52 -33.49 43.00
CA LYS A 248 8.09 -32.17 43.49
C LYS A 248 6.63 -31.84 43.12
N GLU A 249 6.19 -32.27 41.93
CA GLU A 249 4.81 -32.10 41.45
C GLU A 249 3.83 -32.97 42.26
N HIS A 250 4.23 -34.20 42.61
CA HIS A 250 3.44 -35.10 43.47
C HIS A 250 3.25 -34.54 44.89
N ALA A 251 4.24 -33.80 45.41
CA ALA A 251 4.14 -33.12 46.70
C ALA A 251 3.20 -31.89 46.64
N HIS A 252 3.25 -31.10 45.56
CA HIS A 252 2.38 -29.93 45.39
C HIS A 252 0.91 -30.28 45.14
N THR A 253 0.64 -31.39 44.44
CA THR A 253 -0.73 -31.89 44.25
C THR A 253 -1.31 -32.46 45.55
N HIS A 254 -0.51 -33.11 46.40
CA HIS A 254 -0.98 -33.64 47.69
C HIS A 254 -1.20 -32.57 48.77
N ALA A 255 -0.51 -31.43 48.68
CA ALA A 255 -0.69 -30.29 49.58
C ALA A 255 -1.94 -29.45 49.25
N ARG A 256 -2.39 -29.41 47.99
CA ARG A 256 -3.64 -28.72 47.61
C ARG A 256 -4.90 -29.51 47.96
N THR A 257 -4.85 -30.84 48.04
CA THR A 257 -6.02 -31.68 48.39
C THR A 257 -6.22 -31.85 49.91
N LYS A 258 -5.27 -31.42 50.75
CA LYS A 258 -5.38 -31.47 52.22
C LYS A 258 -5.77 -30.14 52.88
N MET A 259 -6.04 -29.10 52.09
CA MET A 259 -6.46 -27.77 52.59
C MET A 259 -7.93 -27.43 52.24
N CYS A 260 -8.68 -28.44 51.80
CA CYS A 260 -10.14 -28.40 51.61
C CYS A 260 -10.79 -29.69 52.14
N VAL A 261 -10.50 -30.07 53.40
CA VAL A 261 -11.37 -30.80 54.33
C VAL A 261 -10.95 -30.39 55.73
#